data_AF-A0A950N467-F1
#
_entry.id   AF-A0A950N467-F1
#
_cell.length_a   1.000
_cell.length_b   1.000
_cell.length_c   1.000
_cell.angle_alpha   90.00
_cell.angle_beta   90.00
_cell.angle_gamma   90.00
#
_symmetry.space_group_name_H-M   'P 1'
#
loop_
_entity.id
_entity.type
_entity.pdbx_description
1 polymer ?
#
loop_
_entity_poly.entity_id
_entity_poly.type
_entity_poly.pdbx_seq_one_letter_code
_entity_poly.pdbx_strand_id
1 'polypeptide(L)'
;MRLLDQKFEWLAAGLHGLDEKLTKMWLDLDFIRTRLSSYVGDGIALTYLVDHTMMFVNSNDIGNAHLLGGGRYEEENLAVLLSFVTPDTVFLDIGANLGFFSLQIGRRLTGTGKVYAFEPHPMLLSLLQRNLFVNGLAPVVTCYGLALSDENAPAELHYPFDHLGGGAFAPATPERGGNVVKCEARRLDDVLDADFRCDLVKIDVEGHELDVLNGMRRIVANSPRIKILFEKLSPQAGTEAAIEGYCDELGLTLYAVRPDSSLSVLAPGELSGWVGYGLAAAPGAIENGLQRTRFTIFPKQMLVPDRERGSVGEKLHRTGPRGQILFHGPYWFIARGTWRLKWLGDIRGTVLVWLLERFGQRVLSFELDRDRLEHVFTLPRDLVHFECAACSAGVEAEINVRGLELIREG
;
A
#
# COMPACT_ATOMS: atom_id res chain seq x y z
N MET A 1 -2.50 21.05 54.25
CA MET A 1 -2.26 21.37 52.82
C MET A 1 -0.94 20.80 52.33
N ARG A 2 0.24 21.30 52.72
CA ARG A 2 1.54 20.79 52.20
C ARG A 2 1.78 19.27 52.22
N LEU A 3 1.33 18.56 53.26
CA LEU A 3 1.48 17.09 53.37
C LEU A 3 0.53 16.31 52.44
N LEU A 4 -0.61 16.90 52.05
CA LEU A 4 -1.54 16.32 51.08
C LEU A 4 -1.02 16.54 49.66
N ASP A 5 -0.49 17.74 49.36
CA ASP A 5 0.08 18.08 48.05
C ASP A 5 1.29 17.18 47.72
N GLN A 6 2.20 16.95 48.67
CA GLN A 6 3.33 16.01 48.49
C GLN A 6 2.89 14.55 48.27
N LYS A 7 1.78 14.13 48.88
CA LYS A 7 1.21 12.78 48.65
C LYS A 7 0.61 12.66 47.25
N PHE A 8 -0.01 13.71 46.73
CA PHE A 8 -0.54 13.75 45.36
C PHE A 8 0.57 13.74 44.31
N GLU A 9 1.66 14.51 44.52
CA GLU A 9 2.82 14.49 43.62
C GLU A 9 3.49 13.11 43.59
N TRP A 10 3.62 12.44 44.74
CA TRP A 10 4.21 11.09 44.81
C TRP A 10 3.33 10.03 44.12
N LEU A 11 2.00 10.11 44.29
CA LEU A 11 1.05 9.24 43.60
C LEU A 11 1.04 9.48 42.08
N ALA A 12 1.09 10.74 41.64
CA ALA A 12 1.16 11.10 40.23
C ALA A 12 2.47 10.63 39.58
N ALA A 13 3.61 10.80 40.26
CA ALA A 13 4.91 10.30 39.80
C ALA A 13 4.93 8.75 39.77
N GLY A 14 4.31 8.09 40.75
CA GLY A 14 4.14 6.64 40.78
C GLY A 14 3.27 6.10 39.63
N LEU A 15 2.19 6.80 39.29
CA LEU A 15 1.33 6.49 38.14
C LEU A 15 2.06 6.70 36.81
N HIS A 16 2.78 7.81 36.64
CA HIS A 16 3.61 8.05 35.46
C HIS A 16 4.70 6.98 35.28
N GLY A 17 5.39 6.61 36.37
CA GLY A 17 6.39 5.53 36.31
C GLY A 17 5.80 4.15 36.04
N LEU A 18 4.52 3.93 36.38
CA LEU A 18 3.79 2.71 36.02
C LEU A 18 3.39 2.72 34.53
N ASP A 19 2.91 3.84 34.01
CA ASP A 19 2.57 4.03 32.59
C ASP A 19 3.80 3.88 31.70
N GLU A 20 4.96 4.42 32.09
CA GLU A 20 6.21 4.22 31.35
C GLU A 20 6.65 2.76 31.34
N LYS A 21 6.54 2.06 32.48
CA LYS A 21 6.86 0.63 32.57
C LYS A 21 5.90 -0.22 31.75
N LEU A 22 4.60 0.06 31.80
CA LEU A 22 3.59 -0.62 31.00
C LEU A 22 3.81 -0.37 29.51
N THR A 23 4.12 0.87 29.13
CA THR A 23 4.46 1.24 27.75
C THR A 23 5.71 0.48 27.29
N LYS A 24 6.76 0.42 28.10
CA LYS A 24 7.96 -0.35 27.80
C LYS A 24 7.69 -1.85 27.67
N MET A 25 6.97 -2.44 28.63
CA MET A 25 6.63 -3.87 28.60
C MET A 25 5.74 -4.21 27.40
N TRP A 26 4.87 -3.27 27.01
CA TRP A 26 4.05 -3.36 25.81
C TRP A 26 4.90 -3.26 24.54
N LEU A 27 5.87 -2.35 24.48
CA LEU A 27 6.84 -2.26 23.36
C LEU A 27 7.70 -3.53 23.26
N ASP A 28 8.10 -4.12 24.39
CA ASP A 28 8.87 -5.35 24.43
C ASP A 28 8.03 -6.57 23.98
N LEU A 29 6.76 -6.66 24.40
CA LEU A 29 5.82 -7.68 23.91
C LEU A 29 5.44 -7.47 22.45
N ASP A 30 5.32 -6.22 22.01
CA ASP A 30 5.11 -5.86 20.63
C ASP A 30 6.30 -6.31 19.77
N PHE A 31 7.52 -6.00 20.21
CA PHE A 31 8.77 -6.43 19.59
C PHE A 31 8.84 -7.97 19.46
N ILE A 32 8.51 -8.69 20.53
CA ILE A 32 8.51 -10.17 20.52
C ILE A 32 7.44 -10.70 19.57
N ARG A 33 6.26 -10.07 19.48
CA ARG A 33 5.12 -10.61 18.71
C ARG A 33 5.14 -10.24 17.22
N THR A 34 5.64 -9.07 16.86
CA THR A 34 5.68 -8.59 15.46
C THR A 34 6.84 -9.15 14.65
N ARG A 35 7.84 -9.77 15.30
CA ARG A 35 9.07 -10.25 14.64
C ARG A 35 9.30 -11.77 14.74
N LEU A 36 8.30 -12.57 15.10
CA LEU A 36 8.41 -14.03 14.99
C LEU A 36 8.21 -14.46 13.53
N SER A 37 9.22 -14.17 12.71
CA SER A 37 9.38 -14.87 11.44
C SER A 37 9.56 -16.35 11.74
N SER A 38 8.68 -17.18 11.19
CA SER A 38 8.73 -18.62 11.37
C SER A 38 9.39 -19.24 10.16
N TYR A 39 10.56 -19.87 10.32
CA TYR A 39 11.15 -20.67 9.26
C TYR A 39 10.26 -21.89 9.00
N VAL A 40 9.79 -22.05 7.77
CA VAL A 40 8.84 -23.11 7.38
C VAL A 40 9.50 -24.21 6.53
N GLY A 41 10.81 -24.14 6.31
CA GLY A 41 11.58 -25.09 5.50
C GLY A 41 11.98 -24.54 4.13
N ASP A 42 12.93 -25.21 3.48
CA ASP A 42 13.38 -24.95 2.10
C ASP A 42 13.78 -23.49 1.81
N GLY A 43 14.42 -22.81 2.76
CA GLY A 43 14.80 -21.41 2.62
C GLY A 43 13.62 -20.44 2.67
N ILE A 44 12.42 -20.88 3.10
CA ILE A 44 11.23 -20.04 3.19
C ILE A 44 10.93 -19.72 4.66
N ALA A 45 10.63 -18.46 4.93
CA ALA A 45 10.11 -18.00 6.20
C ALA A 45 8.74 -17.34 6.02
N LEU A 46 7.84 -17.58 6.96
CA LEU A 46 6.61 -16.81 7.13
C LEU A 46 6.90 -15.62 8.04
N THR A 47 6.80 -14.40 7.50
CA THR A 47 6.87 -13.14 8.23
C THR A 47 5.52 -12.41 8.17
N TYR A 48 5.45 -11.25 8.82
CA TYR A 48 4.30 -10.37 8.84
C TYR A 48 4.72 -8.98 8.41
N LEU A 49 3.95 -8.36 7.52
CA LEU A 49 4.07 -6.94 7.23
C LEU A 49 3.67 -6.12 8.46
N VAL A 50 4.01 -4.83 8.44
CA VAL A 50 3.68 -3.92 9.55
C VAL A 50 2.17 -3.92 9.85
N ASP A 51 1.29 -4.15 8.88
CA ASP A 51 -0.16 -4.25 9.09
C ASP A 51 -0.67 -5.67 9.44
N HIS A 52 0.24 -6.55 9.89
CA HIS A 52 0.00 -7.97 10.14
C HIS A 52 -0.41 -8.81 8.92
N THR A 53 -0.26 -8.31 7.69
CA THR A 53 -0.40 -9.16 6.48
C THR A 53 0.61 -10.30 6.55
N MET A 54 0.16 -11.54 6.38
CA MET A 54 1.06 -12.69 6.32
C MET A 54 1.83 -12.69 4.99
N MET A 55 3.12 -12.98 5.05
CA MET A 55 3.95 -13.05 3.84
C MET A 55 5.04 -14.12 3.98
N PHE A 56 5.03 -15.09 3.07
CA PHE A 56 6.14 -15.98 2.79
C PHE A 56 7.21 -15.24 2.01
N VAL A 57 8.45 -15.34 2.49
CA VAL A 57 9.63 -14.74 1.88
C VAL A 57 10.73 -15.80 1.75
N ASN A 58 11.60 -15.65 0.76
CA ASN A 58 12.83 -16.43 0.70
C ASN A 58 13.84 -15.86 1.70
N SER A 59 14.13 -16.61 2.77
CA SER A 59 15.09 -16.22 3.80
C SER A 59 16.54 -16.31 3.36
N ASN A 60 16.83 -16.93 2.22
CA ASN A 60 18.16 -16.96 1.63
C ASN A 60 18.45 -15.74 0.74
N ASP A 61 17.44 -14.90 0.47
CA ASP A 61 17.59 -13.67 -0.31
C ASP A 61 17.76 -12.48 0.64
N ILE A 62 18.93 -11.82 0.57
CA ILE A 62 19.28 -10.69 1.43
C ILE A 62 18.38 -9.47 1.19
N GLY A 63 17.80 -9.35 0.00
CA GLY A 63 16.82 -8.32 -0.33
C GLY A 63 15.58 -8.36 0.57
N ASN A 64 15.28 -9.53 1.16
CA ASN A 64 14.15 -9.71 2.08
C ASN A 64 14.47 -9.33 3.53
N ALA A 65 15.67 -8.85 3.84
CA ALA A 65 16.06 -8.49 5.21
C ALA A 65 15.12 -7.45 5.84
N HIS A 66 14.62 -6.49 5.07
CA HIS A 66 13.67 -5.47 5.54
C HIS A 66 12.29 -6.07 5.89
N LEU A 67 11.84 -7.05 5.08
CA LEU A 67 10.59 -7.77 5.30
C LEU A 67 10.68 -8.70 6.53
N LEU A 68 11.80 -9.41 6.69
CA LEU A 68 12.06 -10.25 7.87
C LEU A 68 12.29 -9.42 9.15
N GLY A 69 12.98 -8.29 9.02
CA GLY A 69 13.41 -7.44 10.13
C GLY A 69 12.34 -6.49 10.64
N GLY A 70 11.25 -6.26 9.90
CA GLY A 70 10.21 -5.34 10.35
C GLY A 70 8.97 -5.25 9.46
N GLY A 71 8.85 -6.07 8.42
CA GLY A 71 7.66 -6.08 7.57
C GLY A 71 7.42 -4.79 6.79
N ARG A 72 8.48 -4.02 6.52
CA ARG A 72 8.44 -2.74 5.80
C ARG A 72 9.25 -2.84 4.53
N TYR A 73 8.71 -2.32 3.45
CA TYR A 73 9.34 -2.31 2.13
C TYR A 73 8.70 -1.18 1.33
N GLU A 74 9.54 -0.30 0.75
CA GLU A 74 9.13 0.81 -0.12
C GLU A 74 7.87 1.58 0.32
N GLU A 75 7.86 2.05 1.57
CA GLU A 75 6.66 2.63 2.19
C GLU A 75 6.23 3.92 1.48
N GLU A 76 7.17 4.69 0.93
CA GLU A 76 6.92 5.92 0.19
C GLU A 76 6.16 5.63 -1.12
N ASN A 77 6.63 4.63 -1.87
CA ASN A 77 6.02 4.20 -3.13
C ASN A 77 4.64 3.59 -2.90
N LEU A 78 4.53 2.77 -1.85
CA LEU A 78 3.26 2.22 -1.45
C LEU A 78 2.28 3.33 -1.10
N ALA A 79 2.67 4.32 -0.29
CA ALA A 79 1.80 5.45 0.06
C ALA A 79 1.31 6.20 -1.18
N VAL A 80 2.19 6.48 -2.16
CA VAL A 80 1.80 7.10 -3.44
C VAL A 80 0.76 6.26 -4.17
N LEU A 81 1.00 4.95 -4.36
CA LEU A 81 0.05 4.08 -5.06
C LEU A 81 -1.30 4.00 -4.34
N LEU A 82 -1.28 3.79 -3.02
CA LEU A 82 -2.50 3.69 -2.20
C LEU A 82 -3.34 4.96 -2.24
N SER A 83 -2.73 6.12 -2.48
CA SER A 83 -3.43 7.40 -2.62
C SER A 83 -4.37 7.47 -3.82
N PHE A 84 -4.17 6.61 -4.81
CA PHE A 84 -4.96 6.54 -6.03
C PHE A 84 -5.91 5.34 -6.07
N VAL A 85 -5.82 4.43 -5.09
CA VAL A 85 -6.63 3.21 -5.08
C VAL A 85 -8.08 3.52 -4.74
N THR A 86 -8.97 3.02 -5.58
CA THR A 86 -10.42 3.00 -5.41
C THR A 86 -10.92 1.54 -5.36
N PRO A 87 -12.18 1.27 -4.99
CA PRO A 87 -12.70 -0.09 -4.95
C PRO A 87 -12.61 -0.85 -6.27
N ASP A 88 -12.65 -0.12 -7.39
CA ASP A 88 -12.75 -0.63 -8.75
C ASP A 88 -11.43 -0.55 -9.53
N THR A 89 -10.36 -0.08 -8.89
CA THR A 89 -9.05 0.10 -9.51
C THR A 89 -8.55 -1.20 -10.16
N VAL A 90 -8.13 -1.08 -11.42
CA VAL A 90 -7.39 -2.11 -12.13
C VAL A 90 -5.89 -1.78 -12.07
N PHE A 91 -5.13 -2.65 -11.41
CA PHE A 91 -3.71 -2.48 -11.15
C PHE A 91 -2.86 -3.52 -11.90
N LEU A 92 -1.80 -3.06 -12.55
CA LEU A 92 -0.76 -3.90 -13.15
C LEU A 92 0.50 -3.85 -12.27
N ASP A 93 0.93 -4.99 -11.75
CA ASP A 93 2.16 -5.15 -10.95
C ASP A 93 3.21 -5.85 -11.82
N ILE A 94 4.10 -5.08 -12.46
CA ILE A 94 5.10 -5.58 -13.40
C ILE A 94 6.44 -5.69 -12.66
N GLY A 95 6.98 -6.92 -12.59
CA GLY A 95 8.04 -7.24 -11.63
C GLY A 95 7.47 -7.42 -10.22
N ALA A 96 6.41 -8.23 -10.11
CA ALA A 96 5.65 -8.37 -8.87
C ALA A 96 6.46 -9.03 -7.74
N ASN A 97 7.57 -9.70 -8.06
CA ASN A 97 8.45 -10.40 -7.12
C ASN A 97 7.60 -11.33 -6.23
N LEU A 98 7.75 -11.25 -4.91
CA LEU A 98 7.01 -12.03 -3.92
C LEU A 98 5.61 -11.44 -3.59
N GLY A 99 5.20 -10.37 -4.28
CA GLY A 99 3.82 -9.87 -4.25
C GLY A 99 3.49 -8.79 -3.25
N PHE A 100 4.46 -8.01 -2.77
CA PHE A 100 4.24 -6.97 -1.77
C PHE A 100 3.15 -5.96 -2.20
N PHE A 101 3.29 -5.37 -3.38
CA PHE A 101 2.34 -4.38 -3.91
C PHE A 101 1.00 -5.03 -4.28
N SER A 102 1.03 -6.17 -4.97
CA SER A 102 -0.15 -6.99 -5.26
C SER A 102 -1.00 -7.30 -4.01
N LEU A 103 -0.37 -7.69 -2.90
CA LEU A 103 -1.06 -7.91 -1.62
C LEU A 103 -1.68 -6.62 -1.09
N GLN A 104 -0.87 -5.57 -0.97
CA GLN A 104 -1.31 -4.32 -0.36
C GLN A 104 -2.46 -3.68 -1.16
N ILE A 105 -2.34 -3.60 -2.48
CA ILE A 105 -3.41 -3.04 -3.33
C ILE A 105 -4.62 -3.98 -3.36
N GLY A 106 -4.41 -5.30 -3.53
CA GLY A 106 -5.50 -6.28 -3.57
C GLY A 106 -6.40 -6.26 -2.33
N ARG A 107 -5.83 -6.06 -1.13
CA ARG A 107 -6.61 -5.91 0.12
C ARG A 107 -7.52 -4.67 0.16
N ARG A 108 -7.26 -3.69 -0.70
CA ARG A 108 -8.01 -2.42 -0.75
C ARG A 108 -9.12 -2.42 -1.81
N LEU A 109 -9.09 -3.38 -2.73
CA LEU A 109 -10.11 -3.55 -3.75
C LEU A 109 -11.34 -4.25 -3.16
N THR A 110 -12.52 -3.70 -3.43
CA THR A 110 -13.78 -4.25 -2.91
C THR A 110 -14.95 -4.20 -3.92
N GLY A 111 -14.73 -3.59 -5.08
CA GLY A 111 -15.67 -3.52 -6.19
C GLY A 111 -15.27 -4.47 -7.32
N THR A 112 -15.22 -3.98 -8.56
CA THR A 112 -14.78 -4.72 -9.75
C THR A 112 -13.26 -4.70 -9.94
N GLY A 113 -12.52 -4.09 -9.01
CA GLY A 113 -11.08 -3.95 -9.10
C GLY A 113 -10.35 -5.28 -9.21
N LYS A 114 -9.24 -5.26 -9.93
CA LYS A 114 -8.41 -6.44 -10.21
C LYS A 114 -6.93 -6.08 -10.18
N VAL A 115 -6.11 -7.04 -9.79
CA VAL A 115 -4.66 -6.96 -9.93
C VAL A 115 -4.19 -8.00 -10.95
N TYR A 116 -3.32 -7.59 -11.86
CA TYR A 116 -2.61 -8.47 -12.79
C TYR A 116 -1.12 -8.38 -12.47
N ALA A 117 -0.56 -9.44 -11.92
CA ALA A 117 0.81 -9.49 -11.42
C ALA A 117 1.69 -10.32 -12.36
N PHE A 118 2.80 -9.76 -12.81
CA PHE A 118 3.74 -10.39 -13.75
C PHE A 118 5.07 -10.63 -13.04
N GLU A 119 5.44 -11.91 -12.91
CA GLU A 119 6.69 -12.34 -12.27
C GLU A 119 7.27 -13.56 -13.01
N PRO A 120 8.37 -13.39 -13.76
CA PRO A 120 8.96 -14.49 -14.54
C PRO A 120 9.71 -15.53 -13.71
N HIS A 121 10.24 -15.17 -12.53
CA HIS A 121 11.03 -16.10 -11.73
C HIS A 121 10.13 -17.15 -11.07
N PRO A 122 10.28 -18.46 -11.37
CA PRO A 122 9.36 -19.49 -10.91
C PRO A 122 9.20 -19.57 -9.39
N MET A 123 10.29 -19.39 -8.63
CA MET A 123 10.23 -19.35 -7.16
C MET A 123 9.48 -18.13 -6.63
N LEU A 124 9.73 -16.93 -7.17
CA LEU A 124 9.05 -15.71 -6.73
C LEU A 124 7.58 -15.75 -7.11
N LEU A 125 7.25 -16.23 -8.31
CA LEU A 125 5.86 -16.49 -8.73
C LEU A 125 5.13 -17.45 -7.78
N SER A 126 5.80 -18.53 -7.34
CA SER A 126 5.25 -19.46 -6.36
C SER A 126 5.02 -18.79 -5.00
N LEU A 127 5.95 -17.96 -4.53
CA LEU A 127 5.79 -17.18 -3.29
C LEU A 127 4.66 -16.16 -3.40
N LEU A 128 4.58 -15.39 -4.50
CA LEU A 128 3.48 -14.49 -4.84
C LEU A 128 2.14 -15.21 -4.72
N GLN A 129 1.99 -16.36 -5.39
CA GLN A 129 0.73 -17.13 -5.35
C GLN A 129 0.38 -17.62 -3.93
N ARG A 130 1.37 -18.11 -3.16
CA ARG A 130 1.17 -18.53 -1.76
C ARG A 130 0.74 -17.35 -0.88
N ASN A 131 1.37 -16.20 -1.08
CA ASN A 131 1.06 -14.96 -0.37
C ASN A 131 -0.37 -14.50 -0.66
N LEU A 132 -0.78 -14.53 -1.92
CA LEU A 132 -2.15 -14.20 -2.30
C LEU A 132 -3.16 -15.18 -1.71
N PHE A 133 -2.85 -16.48 -1.73
CA PHE A 133 -3.72 -17.53 -1.20
C PHE A 133 -3.96 -17.37 0.31
N VAL A 134 -2.90 -17.24 1.11
CA VAL A 134 -3.02 -17.17 2.59
C VAL A 134 -3.74 -15.90 3.06
N ASN A 135 -3.75 -14.85 2.23
CA ASN A 135 -4.49 -13.61 2.49
C ASN A 135 -5.87 -13.56 1.80
N GLY A 136 -6.32 -14.64 1.16
CA GLY A 136 -7.64 -14.74 0.56
C GLY A 136 -7.85 -13.90 -0.72
N LEU A 137 -6.76 -13.52 -1.40
CA LEU A 137 -6.79 -12.61 -2.55
C LEU A 137 -6.78 -13.32 -3.91
N ALA A 138 -6.78 -14.66 -3.95
CA ALA A 138 -6.85 -15.43 -5.18
C ALA A 138 -8.02 -15.02 -6.13
N PRO A 139 -9.20 -14.59 -5.65
CA PRO A 139 -10.28 -14.10 -6.54
C PRO A 139 -10.04 -12.71 -7.15
N VAL A 140 -9.10 -11.93 -6.60
CA VAL A 140 -8.87 -10.52 -6.95
C VAL A 140 -7.59 -10.35 -7.79
N VAL A 141 -6.61 -11.23 -7.61
CA VAL A 141 -5.28 -11.13 -8.23
C VAL A 141 -5.04 -12.30 -9.18
N THR A 142 -4.64 -11.98 -10.42
CA THR A 142 -4.21 -12.96 -11.43
C THR A 142 -2.71 -12.86 -11.64
N CYS A 143 -2.00 -13.99 -11.56
CA CYS A 143 -0.54 -14.03 -11.72
C CYS A 143 -0.13 -14.60 -13.07
N TYR A 144 0.88 -14.01 -13.69
CA TYR A 144 1.48 -14.44 -14.96
C TYR A 144 2.97 -14.70 -14.77
N GLY A 145 3.42 -15.90 -15.16
CA GLY A 145 4.83 -16.28 -15.18
C GLY A 145 5.57 -15.78 -16.42
N LEU A 146 5.43 -14.49 -16.74
CA LEU A 146 5.96 -13.88 -17.96
C LEU A 146 6.85 -12.69 -17.62
N ALA A 147 7.94 -12.54 -18.35
CA ALA A 147 8.64 -11.26 -18.42
C ALA A 147 7.91 -10.35 -19.42
N LEU A 148 7.98 -9.05 -19.22
CA LEU A 148 7.38 -8.08 -20.15
C LEU A 148 8.49 -7.31 -20.88
N SER A 149 8.29 -7.09 -22.18
CA SER A 149 9.22 -6.37 -23.07
C SER A 149 8.44 -5.71 -24.19
N ASP A 150 9.15 -5.04 -25.09
CA ASP A 150 8.66 -4.50 -26.37
C ASP A 150 8.50 -5.54 -27.48
N GLU A 151 8.95 -6.78 -27.27
CA GLU A 151 8.83 -7.90 -28.20
C GLU A 151 8.40 -9.23 -27.55
N ASN A 152 7.92 -10.17 -28.38
CA ASN A 152 7.62 -11.53 -27.96
C ASN A 152 8.79 -12.46 -28.32
N ALA A 153 9.54 -12.89 -27.32
CA ALA A 153 10.72 -13.74 -27.53
C ALA A 153 11.04 -14.59 -26.29
N PRO A 154 11.72 -15.74 -26.45
CA PRO A 154 12.42 -16.37 -25.34
C PRO A 154 13.45 -15.41 -24.74
N ALA A 155 13.54 -15.37 -23.41
CA ALA A 155 14.44 -14.49 -22.68
C ALA A 155 15.23 -15.23 -21.60
N GLU A 156 16.39 -14.68 -21.26
CA GLU A 156 17.21 -15.11 -20.14
C GLU A 156 17.35 -13.94 -19.16
N LEU A 157 16.91 -14.17 -17.92
CA LEU A 157 17.06 -13.23 -16.82
C LEU A 157 18.19 -13.69 -15.93
N HIS A 158 19.08 -12.76 -15.58
CA HIS A 158 20.27 -13.03 -14.79
C HIS A 158 20.10 -12.44 -13.39
N TYR A 159 20.21 -13.29 -12.38
CA TYR A 159 20.00 -12.93 -10.97
C TYR A 159 21.32 -12.97 -10.20
N PRO A 160 21.60 -11.97 -9.34
CA PRO A 160 22.62 -12.06 -8.32
C PRO A 160 22.41 -13.28 -7.40
N PHE A 161 23.49 -13.89 -6.91
CA PHE A 161 23.44 -15.11 -6.09
C PHE A 161 22.52 -14.99 -4.86
N ASP A 162 22.57 -13.86 -4.16
CA ASP A 162 21.87 -13.65 -2.89
C ASP A 162 20.75 -12.61 -2.98
N HIS A 163 20.36 -12.19 -4.19
CA HIS A 163 19.35 -11.16 -4.39
C HIS A 163 18.45 -11.47 -5.59
N LEU A 164 17.32 -12.14 -5.34
CA LEU A 164 16.40 -12.55 -6.40
C LEU A 164 15.48 -11.41 -6.85
N GLY A 165 15.38 -10.33 -6.07
CA GLY A 165 14.74 -9.10 -6.53
C GLY A 165 15.46 -8.44 -7.70
N GLY A 166 16.80 -8.55 -7.76
CA GLY A 166 17.64 -7.87 -8.75
C GLY A 166 17.76 -8.56 -10.12
N GLY A 167 16.71 -9.23 -10.59
CA GLY A 167 16.72 -9.95 -11.86
C GLY A 167 16.61 -9.03 -13.07
N ALA A 168 17.55 -9.12 -14.02
CA ALA A 168 17.59 -8.21 -15.16
C ALA A 168 17.91 -8.91 -16.50
N PHE A 169 17.49 -8.27 -17.60
CA PHE A 169 17.92 -8.57 -18.97
C PHE A 169 19.37 -8.08 -19.19
N ALA A 170 20.34 -8.72 -18.56
CA ALA A 170 21.75 -8.32 -18.61
C ALA A 170 22.66 -9.51 -18.90
N PRO A 171 23.82 -9.30 -19.55
CA PRO A 171 24.79 -10.38 -19.76
C PRO A 171 25.29 -10.95 -18.43
N ALA A 172 25.62 -12.24 -18.42
CA ALA A 172 26.20 -12.90 -17.25
C ALA A 172 27.51 -12.21 -16.83
N THR A 173 27.52 -11.58 -15.65
CA THR A 173 28.72 -11.07 -14.99
C THR A 173 29.09 -11.98 -13.83
N PRO A 174 30.34 -11.94 -13.29
CA PRO A 174 30.70 -12.67 -12.08
C PRO A 174 29.80 -12.34 -10.87
N GLU A 175 29.28 -11.11 -10.82
CA GLU A 175 28.38 -10.58 -9.78
C GLU A 175 26.91 -11.06 -9.98
N ARG A 176 26.48 -11.29 -11.23
CA ARG A 176 25.16 -11.82 -11.62
C ARG A 176 25.19 -13.30 -12.05
N GLY A 177 26.28 -14.00 -11.71
CA GLY A 177 26.58 -15.36 -12.17
C GLY A 177 25.86 -16.47 -11.39
N GLY A 178 24.85 -16.10 -10.58
CA GLY A 178 24.22 -17.00 -9.61
C GLY A 178 23.20 -17.94 -10.20
N ASN A 179 22.20 -17.38 -10.88
CA ASN A 179 21.08 -18.13 -11.43
C ASN A 179 20.62 -17.47 -12.73
N VAL A 180 20.46 -18.28 -13.79
CA VAL A 180 19.84 -17.86 -15.05
C VAL A 180 18.44 -18.46 -15.11
N VAL A 181 17.43 -17.62 -15.26
CA VAL A 181 16.05 -18.05 -15.47
C VAL A 181 15.69 -17.87 -16.94
N LYS A 182 15.36 -18.98 -17.59
CA LYS A 182 14.75 -18.96 -18.93
C LYS A 182 13.26 -18.73 -18.79
N CYS A 183 12.75 -17.73 -19.50
CA CYS A 183 11.32 -17.39 -19.48
C CYS A 183 10.86 -16.93 -20.87
N GLU A 184 9.55 -16.69 -21.00
CA GLU A 184 9.01 -15.97 -22.15
C GLU A 184 8.91 -14.48 -21.81
N ALA A 185 9.52 -13.64 -22.65
CA ALA A 185 9.25 -12.21 -22.69
C ALA A 185 8.11 -11.94 -23.67
N ARG A 186 7.15 -11.11 -23.26
CA ARG A 186 5.98 -10.78 -24.06
C ARG A 186 5.68 -9.28 -24.03
N ARG A 187 5.14 -8.77 -25.13
CA ARG A 187 4.46 -7.47 -25.14
C ARG A 187 3.20 -7.59 -24.31
N LEU A 188 3.01 -6.68 -23.35
CA LEU A 188 1.80 -6.70 -22.53
C LEU A 188 0.54 -6.49 -23.37
N ASP A 189 0.64 -5.69 -24.43
CA ASP A 189 -0.40 -5.53 -25.45
C ASP A 189 -0.78 -6.86 -26.14
N ASP A 190 0.04 -7.91 -26.10
CA ASP A 190 -0.27 -9.20 -26.71
C ASP A 190 -0.74 -10.24 -25.68
N VAL A 191 -0.66 -9.91 -24.39
CA VAL A 191 -1.09 -10.78 -23.28
C VAL A 191 -2.52 -10.46 -22.82
N LEU A 192 -2.87 -9.17 -22.79
CA LEU A 192 -4.19 -8.69 -22.35
C LEU A 192 -5.06 -8.30 -23.54
N ASP A 193 -6.38 -8.31 -23.32
CA ASP A 193 -7.37 -8.07 -24.36
C ASP A 193 -7.17 -6.72 -25.09
N ALA A 194 -7.67 -6.64 -26.33
CA ALA A 194 -7.47 -5.48 -27.20
C ALA A 194 -8.04 -4.17 -26.61
N ASP A 195 -9.14 -4.28 -25.87
CA ASP A 195 -9.85 -3.19 -25.19
C ASP A 195 -9.48 -3.05 -23.71
N PHE A 196 -8.47 -3.80 -23.23
CA PHE A 196 -8.03 -3.75 -21.85
C PHE A 196 -7.64 -2.33 -21.43
N ARG A 197 -8.02 -1.98 -20.21
CA ARG A 197 -7.73 -0.69 -19.56
C ARG A 197 -7.25 -0.92 -18.14
N CYS A 198 -6.37 -0.05 -17.67
CA CYS A 198 -5.92 -0.04 -16.28
C CYS A 198 -5.89 1.39 -15.73
N ASP A 199 -5.84 1.49 -14.41
CA ASP A 199 -5.79 2.78 -13.71
C ASP A 199 -4.40 3.06 -13.14
N LEU A 200 -3.72 2.00 -12.68
CA LEU A 200 -2.44 2.06 -12.00
C LEU A 200 -1.51 0.98 -12.52
N VAL A 201 -0.23 1.33 -12.64
CA VAL A 201 0.83 0.42 -13.06
C VAL A 201 2.04 0.64 -12.16
N LYS A 202 2.66 -0.43 -11.68
CA LYS A 202 4.03 -0.43 -11.16
C LYS A 202 4.91 -1.15 -12.18
N ILE A 203 6.06 -0.57 -12.50
CA ILE A 203 7.11 -1.19 -13.33
C ILE A 203 8.42 -1.17 -12.54
N ASP A 204 8.95 -2.35 -12.27
CA ASP A 204 10.20 -2.53 -11.54
C ASP A 204 10.86 -3.80 -12.09
N VAL A 205 11.67 -3.61 -13.11
CA VAL A 205 12.23 -4.70 -13.93
C VAL A 205 13.73 -4.51 -14.13
N GLU A 206 14.36 -3.80 -13.20
CA GLU A 206 15.80 -3.68 -13.06
C GLU A 206 16.51 -3.16 -14.32
N GLY A 207 15.97 -2.09 -14.91
CA GLY A 207 16.55 -1.40 -16.07
C GLY A 207 15.87 -1.69 -17.42
N HIS A 208 14.81 -2.50 -17.43
CA HIS A 208 14.03 -2.85 -18.63
C HIS A 208 12.72 -2.04 -18.74
N GLU A 209 12.59 -0.94 -18.01
CA GLU A 209 11.33 -0.19 -17.86
C GLU A 209 10.86 0.40 -19.19
N LEU A 210 11.77 0.93 -20.01
CA LEU A 210 11.45 1.54 -21.31
C LEU A 210 10.86 0.51 -22.28
N ASP A 211 11.42 -0.69 -22.32
CA ASP A 211 10.95 -1.76 -23.21
C ASP A 211 9.57 -2.25 -22.77
N VAL A 212 9.33 -2.39 -21.45
CA VAL A 212 7.97 -2.65 -20.93
C VAL A 212 6.99 -1.56 -21.36
N LEU A 213 7.36 -0.28 -21.23
CA LEU A 213 6.52 0.86 -21.64
C LEU A 213 6.19 0.78 -23.14
N ASN A 214 7.16 0.45 -23.99
CA ASN A 214 6.96 0.24 -25.42
C ASN A 214 6.07 -0.98 -25.73
N GLY A 215 6.16 -2.03 -24.92
CA GLY A 215 5.34 -3.24 -25.00
C GLY A 215 3.87 -3.07 -24.59
N MET A 216 3.52 -1.95 -23.93
CA MET A 216 2.17 -1.69 -23.41
C MET A 216 1.52 -0.40 -23.96
N ARG A 217 2.04 0.14 -25.08
CA ARG A 217 1.58 1.40 -25.69
C ARG A 217 0.06 1.42 -25.92
N ARG A 218 -0.54 0.32 -26.40
CA ARG A 218 -1.99 0.25 -26.63
C ARG A 218 -2.76 0.38 -25.33
N ILE A 219 -2.33 -0.32 -24.28
CA ILE A 219 -2.97 -0.25 -22.95
C ILE A 219 -2.89 1.18 -22.39
N VAL A 220 -1.73 1.84 -22.49
CA VAL A 220 -1.59 3.23 -22.05
C VAL A 220 -2.54 4.15 -22.82
N ALA A 221 -2.60 4.02 -24.16
CA ALA A 221 -3.51 4.80 -25.00
C ALA A 221 -5.00 4.53 -24.69
N ASN A 222 -5.36 3.29 -24.33
CA ASN A 222 -6.72 2.91 -23.96
C ASN A 222 -7.13 3.41 -22.56
N SER A 223 -6.17 3.85 -21.74
CA SER A 223 -6.34 4.09 -20.30
C SER A 223 -6.28 5.59 -19.95
N PRO A 224 -7.40 6.33 -20.01
CA PRO A 224 -7.42 7.79 -19.96
C PRO A 224 -6.99 8.40 -18.61
N ARG A 225 -6.95 7.61 -17.53
CA ARG A 225 -6.57 8.06 -16.18
C ARG A 225 -5.34 7.35 -15.62
N ILE A 226 -4.60 6.66 -16.48
CA ILE A 226 -3.47 5.82 -16.08
C ILE A 226 -2.41 6.62 -15.32
N LYS A 227 -1.86 5.99 -14.27
CA LYS A 227 -0.63 6.42 -13.61
C LYS A 227 0.34 5.24 -13.58
N ILE A 228 1.57 5.49 -13.97
CA ILE A 228 2.63 4.49 -14.12
C ILE A 228 3.75 4.89 -13.18
N LEU A 229 3.92 4.14 -12.10
CA LEU A 229 5.03 4.26 -11.19
C LEU A 229 6.16 3.36 -11.71
N PHE A 230 7.37 3.88 -11.88
CA PHE A 230 8.50 3.09 -12.35
C PHE A 230 9.79 3.43 -11.61
N GLU A 231 10.67 2.44 -11.42
CA GLU A 231 11.95 2.66 -10.78
C GLU A 231 12.99 3.24 -11.75
N LYS A 232 13.85 4.13 -11.23
CA LYS A 232 15.06 4.59 -11.90
C LYS A 232 16.28 4.34 -11.02
N LEU A 233 16.97 3.23 -11.29
CA LEU A 233 18.08 2.74 -10.47
C LEU A 233 19.35 3.60 -10.53
N SER A 234 19.58 4.31 -11.64
CA SER A 234 20.80 5.09 -11.80
C SER A 234 20.52 6.46 -12.42
N PRO A 235 21.33 7.49 -12.11
CA PRO A 235 21.15 8.82 -12.69
C PRO A 235 21.36 8.83 -14.23
N GLN A 236 22.17 7.93 -14.78
CA GLN A 236 22.45 7.83 -16.22
C GLN A 236 22.30 6.38 -16.73
N ALA A 237 21.06 5.88 -16.73
CA ALA A 237 20.71 4.57 -17.28
C ALA A 237 20.78 4.56 -18.82
N GLY A 238 20.74 5.73 -19.47
CA GLY A 238 20.77 5.87 -20.93
C GLY A 238 19.40 5.75 -21.58
N THR A 239 18.35 5.54 -20.79
CA THR A 239 16.95 5.41 -21.23
C THR A 239 16.13 6.66 -20.95
N GLU A 240 16.67 7.64 -20.21
CA GLU A 240 15.91 8.78 -19.69
C GLU A 240 15.26 9.62 -20.78
N ALA A 241 16.05 10.03 -21.79
CA ALA A 241 15.53 10.82 -22.90
C ALA A 241 14.45 10.07 -23.70
N ALA A 242 14.54 8.74 -23.77
CA ALA A 242 13.55 7.92 -24.45
C ALA A 242 12.27 7.75 -23.62
N ILE A 243 12.38 7.65 -22.28
CA ILE A 243 11.23 7.66 -21.38
C ILE A 243 10.51 9.03 -21.42
N GLU A 244 11.27 10.14 -21.41
CA GLU A 244 10.71 11.49 -21.59
C GLU A 244 10.00 11.61 -22.94
N GLY A 245 10.64 11.17 -24.03
CA GLY A 245 10.04 11.17 -25.37
C GLY A 245 8.78 10.29 -25.46
N TYR A 246 8.75 9.13 -24.80
CA TYR A 246 7.57 8.29 -24.69
C TYR A 246 6.43 9.01 -23.96
N CYS A 247 6.73 9.68 -22.85
CA CYS A 247 5.75 10.43 -22.08
C CYS A 247 5.20 11.60 -22.90
N ASP A 248 6.06 12.35 -23.58
CA ASP A 248 5.67 13.46 -24.45
C ASP A 248 4.77 13.00 -25.60
N GLU A 249 5.11 11.88 -26.27
CA GLU A 249 4.32 11.29 -27.36
C GLU A 249 2.89 10.94 -26.92
N LEU A 250 2.74 10.40 -25.70
CA LEU A 250 1.46 9.98 -25.14
C LEU A 250 0.79 11.06 -24.26
N GLY A 251 1.40 12.25 -24.17
CA GLY A 251 0.90 13.37 -23.37
C GLY A 251 0.90 13.13 -21.86
N LEU A 252 1.76 12.24 -21.35
CA LEU A 252 1.91 11.96 -19.92
C LEU A 252 2.76 13.04 -19.25
N THR A 253 2.39 13.44 -18.03
CA THR A 253 3.22 14.30 -17.18
C THR A 253 4.10 13.44 -16.27
N LEU A 254 5.39 13.77 -16.22
CA LEU A 254 6.36 13.11 -15.34
C LEU A 254 6.48 13.80 -13.98
N TYR A 255 6.58 12.99 -12.94
CA TYR A 255 6.78 13.41 -11.56
C TYR A 255 7.88 12.59 -10.90
N ALA A 256 8.69 13.22 -10.06
CA ALA A 256 9.56 12.55 -9.10
C ALA A 256 8.77 12.23 -7.81
N VAL A 257 8.93 11.02 -7.29
CA VAL A 257 8.39 10.61 -5.98
C VAL A 257 9.36 11.02 -4.87
N ARG A 258 8.95 11.93 -4.00
CA ARG A 258 9.79 12.46 -2.92
C ARG A 258 9.77 11.54 -1.69
N PRO A 259 10.79 11.62 -0.80
CA PRO A 259 10.85 10.79 0.41
C PRO A 259 9.67 10.98 1.38
N ASP A 260 8.95 12.09 1.31
CA ASP A 260 7.74 12.35 2.09
C ASP A 260 6.46 11.84 1.40
N SER A 261 6.61 11.04 0.34
CA SER A 261 5.55 10.57 -0.55
C SER A 261 4.83 11.69 -1.32
N SER A 262 5.38 12.90 -1.37
CA SER A 262 4.87 13.95 -2.26
C SER A 262 5.38 13.75 -3.69
N LEU A 263 4.71 14.39 -4.64
CA LEU A 263 5.12 14.42 -6.04
C LEU A 263 5.69 15.79 -6.39
N SER A 264 6.67 15.84 -7.28
CA SER A 264 7.09 17.08 -7.92
C SER A 264 7.19 16.86 -9.42
N VAL A 265 6.61 17.76 -10.21
CA VAL A 265 6.71 17.72 -11.67
C VAL A 265 8.18 17.75 -12.08
N LEU A 266 8.56 16.88 -13.01
CA LEU A 266 9.85 16.91 -13.69
C LEU A 266 9.70 17.66 -15.01
N ALA A 267 10.52 18.69 -15.21
CA ALA A 267 10.62 19.38 -16.49
C ALA A 267 11.40 18.52 -17.50
N PRO A 268 11.28 18.78 -18.82
CA PRO A 268 12.06 18.07 -19.83
C PRO A 268 13.57 18.10 -19.53
N GLY A 269 14.22 16.95 -19.59
CA GLY A 269 15.63 16.74 -19.27
C GLY A 269 15.94 16.49 -17.78
N GLU A 270 15.01 16.77 -16.86
CA GLU A 270 15.26 16.61 -15.43
C GLU A 270 15.27 15.15 -14.97
N LEU A 271 14.71 14.21 -15.74
CA LEU A 271 14.73 12.79 -15.38
C LEU A 271 16.17 12.27 -15.26
N SER A 272 17.09 12.78 -16.09
CA SER A 272 18.52 12.46 -16.04
C SER A 272 19.23 12.86 -14.73
N GLY A 273 18.66 13.79 -13.97
CA GLY A 273 19.18 14.19 -12.65
C GLY A 273 18.55 13.42 -11.48
N TRP A 274 17.54 12.59 -11.75
CA TRP A 274 16.74 11.92 -10.72
C TRP A 274 17.17 10.47 -10.50
N VAL A 275 17.04 9.97 -9.27
CA VAL A 275 17.23 8.56 -8.88
C VAL A 275 16.12 8.17 -7.92
N GLY A 276 15.65 6.94 -8.03
CA GLY A 276 14.49 6.43 -7.29
C GLY A 276 13.26 6.40 -8.19
N TYR A 277 12.08 6.46 -7.59
CA TYR A 277 10.85 6.25 -8.34
C TYR A 277 10.37 7.50 -9.07
N GLY A 278 9.96 7.31 -10.32
CA GLY A 278 9.22 8.27 -11.14
C GLY A 278 7.75 7.85 -11.27
N LEU A 279 6.88 8.82 -11.51
CA LEU A 279 5.48 8.59 -11.84
C LEU A 279 5.15 9.32 -13.15
N ALA A 280 4.75 8.58 -14.19
CA ALA A 280 4.13 9.15 -15.38
C ALA A 280 2.61 9.08 -15.24
N ALA A 281 1.89 10.18 -15.49
CA ALA A 281 0.43 10.18 -15.35
C ALA A 281 -0.25 10.91 -16.49
N ALA A 282 -1.42 10.40 -16.90
CA ALA A 282 -2.25 11.08 -17.90
C ALA A 282 -2.68 12.47 -17.40
N PRO A 283 -2.90 13.45 -18.30
CA PRO A 283 -3.31 14.80 -17.91
C PRO A 283 -4.58 14.79 -17.05
N GLY A 284 -4.53 15.50 -15.91
CA GLY A 284 -5.65 15.55 -14.96
C GLY A 284 -5.88 14.29 -14.14
N ALA A 285 -5.08 13.23 -14.32
CA ALA A 285 -5.20 12.00 -13.53
C ALA A 285 -4.79 12.18 -12.06
N ILE A 286 -3.94 13.17 -11.79
CA ILE A 286 -3.48 13.54 -10.44
C ILE A 286 -4.42 14.61 -9.86
N GLU A 287 -5.46 14.16 -9.17
CA GLU A 287 -6.44 15.02 -8.52
C GLU A 287 -5.91 15.48 -7.13
N ASN A 288 -6.18 16.73 -6.74
CA ASN A 288 -5.97 17.29 -5.38
C ASN A 288 -4.50 17.47 -4.90
N GLY A 289 -3.75 18.40 -5.51
CA GLY A 289 -2.42 18.82 -5.03
C GLY A 289 -1.31 17.83 -5.40
N LEU A 290 -0.19 17.80 -4.67
CA LEU A 290 0.90 16.84 -4.91
C LEU A 290 1.28 16.02 -3.68
N GLN A 291 0.65 16.28 -2.53
CA GLN A 291 0.80 15.46 -1.34
C GLN A 291 -0.02 14.17 -1.50
N ARG A 292 0.65 13.01 -1.47
CA ARG A 292 0.01 11.71 -1.72
C ARG A 292 -0.11 10.82 -0.49
N THR A 293 0.15 11.36 0.69
CA THR A 293 -0.04 10.61 1.94
C THR A 293 -1.51 10.65 2.36
N ARG A 294 -2.36 9.93 1.62
CA ARG A 294 -3.81 9.82 1.86
C ARG A 294 -4.33 8.44 1.47
N PHE A 295 -5.42 8.00 2.08
CA PHE A 295 -6.15 6.81 1.67
C PHE A 295 -7.62 6.91 2.10
N THR A 296 -8.46 6.06 1.52
CA THR A 296 -9.89 6.00 1.86
C THR A 296 -10.27 4.62 2.36
N ILE A 297 -11.03 4.59 3.45
CA ILE A 297 -11.75 3.40 3.93
C ILE A 297 -13.12 3.40 3.28
N PHE A 298 -13.43 2.37 2.50
CA PHE A 298 -14.72 2.22 1.83
C PHE A 298 -15.68 1.34 2.65
N PRO A 299 -17.00 1.49 2.49
CA PRO A 299 -18.02 0.77 3.24
C PRO A 299 -17.86 -0.75 3.30
N LYS A 300 -17.43 -1.39 2.22
CA LYS A 300 -17.20 -2.85 2.20
C LYS A 300 -16.02 -3.32 3.07
N GLN A 301 -15.16 -2.39 3.49
CA GLN A 301 -14.02 -2.64 4.39
C GLN A 301 -14.38 -2.37 5.86
N MET A 302 -15.55 -1.80 6.10
CA MET A 302 -16.08 -1.56 7.43
C MET A 302 -16.80 -2.82 7.92
N LEU A 303 -16.35 -3.34 9.06
CA LEU A 303 -16.92 -4.49 9.72
C LEU A 303 -18.11 -4.04 10.57
N VAL A 304 -19.21 -4.80 10.48
CA VAL A 304 -20.46 -4.51 11.17
C VAL A 304 -20.73 -5.65 12.18
N PRO A 305 -20.97 -5.35 13.47
CA PRO A 305 -21.09 -6.38 14.51
C PRO A 305 -22.25 -7.37 14.34
N ASP A 306 -23.33 -6.96 13.67
CA ASP A 306 -24.52 -7.79 13.45
C ASP A 306 -24.48 -8.43 12.06
N ARG A 307 -24.81 -9.73 11.95
CA ARG A 307 -24.78 -10.53 10.70
C ARG A 307 -25.68 -10.02 9.57
N GLU A 308 -26.46 -8.96 9.80
CA GLU A 308 -27.13 -8.26 8.72
C GLU A 308 -26.06 -7.58 7.86
N ARG A 309 -25.73 -8.21 6.72
CA ARG A 309 -24.93 -7.61 5.64
C ARG A 309 -25.65 -6.35 5.14
N GLY A 310 -25.44 -5.24 5.84
CA GLY A 310 -26.02 -3.93 5.55
C GLY A 310 -25.25 -3.12 4.50
N SER A 311 -24.34 -3.72 3.75
CA SER A 311 -23.74 -3.11 2.56
C SER A 311 -24.58 -3.45 1.33
N VAL A 312 -25.71 -2.78 1.17
CA VAL A 312 -26.42 -2.74 -0.10
C VAL A 312 -25.80 -1.60 -0.93
N GLY A 313 -24.82 -1.94 -1.78
CA GLY A 313 -24.18 -1.00 -2.72
C GLY A 313 -22.91 -0.30 -2.20
N GLU A 314 -22.64 0.90 -2.70
CA GLU A 314 -21.45 1.74 -2.41
C GLU A 314 -21.50 2.48 -1.06
N LYS A 315 -22.55 2.27 -0.25
CA LYS A 315 -22.79 3.01 0.99
C LYS A 315 -23.06 2.06 2.15
N LEU A 316 -22.65 2.45 3.34
CA LEU A 316 -23.08 1.82 4.59
C LEU A 316 -24.11 2.73 5.27
N HIS A 317 -25.30 2.19 5.48
CA HIS A 317 -26.38 2.81 6.25
C HIS A 317 -26.57 2.05 7.56
N ARG A 318 -26.49 2.74 8.70
CA ARG A 318 -26.66 2.13 10.04
C ARG A 318 -27.32 3.11 10.99
N THR A 319 -28.16 2.58 11.86
CA THR A 319 -28.75 3.31 12.98
C THR A 319 -28.51 2.54 14.27
N GLY A 320 -28.29 3.23 15.38
CA GLY A 320 -28.11 2.57 16.67
C GLY A 320 -28.32 3.47 17.88
N PRO A 321 -28.81 2.91 19.01
CA PRO A 321 -28.95 3.66 20.24
C PRO A 321 -27.58 3.95 20.85
N ARG A 322 -27.56 4.81 21.86
CA ARG A 322 -26.34 5.20 22.58
C ARG A 322 -25.43 4.00 22.91
N GLY A 323 -24.15 4.13 22.53
CA GLY A 323 -23.11 3.15 22.81
C GLY A 323 -23.06 1.97 21.83
N GLN A 324 -23.99 1.84 20.87
CA GLN A 324 -23.88 0.81 19.84
C GLN A 324 -22.76 1.16 18.86
N ILE A 325 -21.93 0.16 18.55
CA ILE A 325 -20.95 0.22 17.46
C ILE A 325 -21.70 0.16 16.13
N LEU A 326 -21.57 1.22 15.33
CA LEU A 326 -22.18 1.33 14.01
C LEU A 326 -21.33 0.60 12.96
N PHE A 327 -19.99 0.72 13.07
CA PHE A 327 -19.01 -0.09 12.37
C PHE A 327 -17.64 -0.03 13.05
N HIS A 328 -16.74 -0.91 12.65
CA HIS A 328 -15.33 -0.87 13.00
C HIS A 328 -14.43 -1.32 11.82
N GLY A 329 -13.11 -1.21 11.95
CA GLY A 329 -12.13 -1.57 10.94
C GLY A 329 -11.81 -0.45 9.93
N PRO A 330 -11.03 -0.76 8.87
CA PRO A 330 -10.27 -1.99 8.66
C PRO A 330 -9.07 -2.04 9.61
N TYR A 331 -8.28 -3.10 9.50
CA TYR A 331 -7.07 -3.33 10.29
C TYR A 331 -5.84 -3.04 9.44
N TRP A 332 -5.39 -1.78 9.45
CA TRP A 332 -4.33 -1.27 8.57
C TRP A 332 -3.18 -0.65 9.37
N PHE A 333 -2.14 -0.24 8.65
CA PHE A 333 -1.07 0.59 9.18
C PHE A 333 -1.35 2.07 8.93
N ILE A 334 -1.05 2.92 9.91
CA ILE A 334 -1.02 4.37 9.75
C ILE A 334 0.23 4.93 10.44
N ALA A 335 0.99 5.75 9.72
CA ALA A 335 2.19 6.38 10.26
C ALA A 335 1.85 7.48 11.26
N ARG A 336 2.76 7.74 12.21
CA ARG A 336 2.71 8.89 13.11
C ARG A 336 2.61 10.21 12.34
N GLY A 337 2.01 11.22 12.93
CA GLY A 337 1.87 12.55 12.33
C GLY A 337 0.49 13.14 12.51
N THR A 338 0.28 14.30 11.91
CA THR A 338 -1.03 14.96 11.92
C THR A 338 -1.85 14.42 10.75
N TRP A 339 -3.09 14.06 11.03
CA TRP A 339 -4.03 13.50 10.06
C TRP A 339 -5.35 14.22 10.16
N ARG A 340 -5.95 14.46 9.00
CA ARG A 340 -7.33 14.88 8.86
C ARG A 340 -8.16 13.68 8.44
N LEU A 341 -9.16 13.34 9.24
CA LEU A 341 -10.23 12.43 8.83
C LEU A 341 -11.39 13.25 8.27
N LYS A 342 -11.86 12.88 7.09
CA LYS A 342 -13.06 13.40 6.46
C LYS A 342 -14.11 12.31 6.33
N TRP A 343 -15.30 12.60 6.82
CA TRP A 343 -16.46 11.74 6.68
C TRP A 343 -17.17 12.02 5.35
N LEU A 344 -17.13 11.06 4.43
CA LEU A 344 -17.81 11.19 3.15
C LEU A 344 -19.23 10.65 3.29
N GLY A 345 -20.22 11.51 3.51
CA GLY A 345 -21.60 11.10 3.74
C GLY A 345 -22.31 11.97 4.78
N ASP A 346 -23.35 11.43 5.39
CA ASP A 346 -24.24 12.17 6.30
C ASP A 346 -24.32 11.49 7.67
N ILE A 347 -24.44 12.30 8.72
CA ILE A 347 -24.67 11.88 10.10
C ILE A 347 -25.93 12.58 10.61
N ARG A 348 -26.86 11.83 11.21
CA ARG A 348 -27.93 12.39 12.04
C ARG A 348 -27.70 11.98 13.50
N GLY A 349 -27.83 12.93 14.41
CA GLY A 349 -27.35 12.76 15.78
C GLY A 349 -25.85 13.01 15.88
N THR A 350 -25.20 12.35 16.83
CA THR A 350 -23.77 12.48 17.10
C THR A 350 -23.12 11.10 17.15
N VAL A 351 -22.02 10.94 16.43
CA VAL A 351 -21.18 9.74 16.49
C VAL A 351 -19.87 10.05 17.20
N LEU A 352 -19.47 9.13 18.06
CA LEU A 352 -18.16 9.11 18.68
C LEU A 352 -17.26 8.19 17.85
N VAL A 353 -16.29 8.78 17.17
CA VAL A 353 -15.25 8.07 16.43
C VAL A 353 -14.14 7.70 17.40
N TRP A 354 -13.73 6.43 17.37
CA TRP A 354 -12.58 5.91 18.09
C TRP A 354 -11.52 5.49 17.08
N LEU A 355 -10.28 5.95 17.29
CA LEU A 355 -9.14 5.31 16.67
C LEU A 355 -8.56 4.34 17.69
N LEU A 356 -8.58 3.08 17.29
CA LEU A 356 -8.16 1.95 18.07
C LEU A 356 -6.85 1.42 17.51
N GLU A 357 -6.10 0.77 18.38
CA GLU A 357 -4.97 -0.06 18.01
C GLU A 357 -5.13 -1.40 18.73
N ARG A 358 -4.73 -2.51 18.09
CA ARG A 358 -4.49 -3.85 18.68
C ARG A 358 -5.38 -4.22 19.88
N PHE A 359 -6.30 -5.16 19.65
CA PHE A 359 -7.23 -5.63 20.68
C PHE A 359 -8.18 -4.52 21.20
N GLY A 360 -8.46 -3.50 20.38
CA GLY A 360 -9.40 -2.44 20.70
C GLY A 360 -8.90 -1.43 21.72
N GLN A 361 -7.58 -1.31 21.93
CA GLN A 361 -7.02 -0.26 22.77
C GLN A 361 -7.29 1.10 22.12
N ARG A 362 -8.06 1.95 22.81
CA ARG A 362 -8.39 3.28 22.32
C ARG A 362 -7.20 4.21 22.41
N VAL A 363 -6.76 4.71 21.27
CA VAL A 363 -5.67 5.70 21.15
C VAL A 363 -6.23 7.11 21.30
N LEU A 364 -7.31 7.42 20.59
CA LEU A 364 -7.99 8.71 20.66
C LEU A 364 -9.47 8.58 20.31
N SER A 365 -10.25 9.59 20.66
CA SER A 365 -11.66 9.68 20.31
C SER A 365 -12.11 11.11 20.11
N PHE A 366 -13.02 11.30 19.17
CA PHE A 366 -13.61 12.60 18.86
C PHE A 366 -15.03 12.43 18.33
N GLU A 367 -15.84 13.49 18.44
CA GLU A 367 -17.21 13.50 17.97
C GLU A 367 -17.33 14.12 16.57
N LEU A 368 -18.23 13.54 15.78
CA LEU A 368 -18.69 14.08 14.50
C LEU A 368 -20.22 14.15 14.50
N ASP A 369 -20.75 15.10 13.74
CA ASP A 369 -22.18 15.31 13.54
C ASP A 369 -22.44 15.95 12.15
N ARG A 370 -23.69 16.31 11.87
CA ARG A 370 -24.09 16.90 10.58
C ARG A 370 -23.35 18.20 10.23
N ASP A 371 -22.95 18.97 11.25
CA ASP A 371 -22.34 20.29 11.10
C ASP A 371 -20.80 20.17 11.19
N ARG A 372 -20.27 19.01 11.62
CA ARG A 372 -18.84 18.70 11.73
C ARG A 372 -18.53 17.29 11.18
N LEU A 373 -18.22 17.23 9.88
CA LEU A 373 -17.83 16.01 9.15
C LEU A 373 -16.31 15.82 9.03
N GLU A 374 -15.50 16.72 9.58
CA GLU A 374 -14.03 16.62 9.55
C GLU A 374 -13.42 16.78 10.95
N HIS A 375 -12.32 16.08 11.19
CA HIS A 375 -11.52 16.21 12.41
C HIS A 375 -10.03 16.06 12.12
N VAL A 376 -9.22 16.94 12.71
CA VAL A 376 -7.76 16.86 12.66
C VAL A 376 -7.24 16.33 13.99
N PHE A 377 -6.37 15.32 13.95
CA PHE A 377 -5.75 14.71 15.12
C PHE A 377 -4.28 14.43 14.86
N THR A 378 -3.49 14.33 15.93
CA THR A 378 -2.06 13.99 15.85
C THR A 378 -1.80 12.64 16.51
N LEU A 379 -1.16 11.75 15.76
CA LEU A 379 -0.67 10.46 16.25
C LEU A 379 0.78 10.60 16.72
N PRO A 380 1.08 10.39 18.02
CA PRO A 380 2.44 10.51 18.54
C PRO A 380 3.35 9.35 18.13
N ARG A 381 2.77 8.24 17.64
CA ARG A 381 3.48 7.05 17.17
C ARG A 381 2.69 6.37 16.05
N ASP A 382 3.36 5.50 15.31
CA ASP A 382 2.73 4.67 14.28
C ASP A 382 1.70 3.75 14.94
N LEU A 383 0.54 3.56 14.28
CA LEU A 383 -0.41 2.54 14.69
C LEU A 383 -0.33 1.37 13.73
N VAL A 384 0.12 0.24 14.27
CA VAL A 384 0.47 -0.96 13.52
C VAL A 384 -0.78 -1.76 13.12
N HIS A 385 -1.82 -1.65 13.95
CA HIS A 385 -3.12 -2.28 13.74
C HIS A 385 -4.19 -1.23 13.97
N PHE A 386 -4.11 -0.15 13.19
CA PHE A 386 -5.09 0.92 13.18
C PHE A 386 -6.46 0.35 12.84
N GLU A 387 -7.44 0.72 13.66
CA GLU A 387 -8.84 0.43 13.47
C GLU A 387 -9.64 1.72 13.72
N CYS A 388 -10.57 2.03 12.81
CA CYS A 388 -11.52 3.12 13.01
C CYS A 388 -12.86 2.54 13.41
N ALA A 389 -13.40 2.93 14.56
CA ALA A 389 -14.73 2.55 14.99
C ALA A 389 -15.63 3.77 15.17
N ALA A 390 -16.89 3.68 14.76
CA ALA A 390 -17.90 4.70 15.00
C ALA A 390 -18.98 4.16 15.93
N CYS A 391 -19.27 4.89 17.00
CA CYS A 391 -20.30 4.54 17.98
C CYS A 391 -21.33 5.65 18.10
N SER A 392 -22.59 5.31 18.39
CA SER A 392 -23.61 6.30 18.69
C SER A 392 -23.32 6.99 20.04
N ALA A 393 -23.23 8.33 20.06
CA ALA A 393 -22.92 9.09 21.27
C ALA A 393 -24.17 9.68 21.97
N GLY A 394 -25.21 10.00 21.17
CA GLY A 394 -26.48 10.57 21.60
C GLY A 394 -27.55 9.53 21.98
N VAL A 395 -28.83 9.92 21.98
CA VAL A 395 -29.95 8.98 22.18
C VAL A 395 -29.94 7.90 21.09
N GLU A 396 -29.79 8.35 19.86
CA GLU A 396 -29.66 7.54 18.65
C GLU A 396 -28.77 8.29 17.65
N ALA A 397 -28.08 7.54 16.79
CA ALA A 397 -27.36 8.09 15.66
C ALA A 397 -27.67 7.26 14.42
N GLU A 398 -27.86 7.94 13.29
CA GLU A 398 -28.02 7.34 11.97
C GLU A 398 -26.87 7.84 11.09
N ILE A 399 -26.21 6.91 10.40
CA ILE A 399 -25.12 7.22 9.48
C ILE A 399 -25.44 6.76 8.07
N ASN A 400 -24.99 7.54 7.10
CA ASN A 400 -24.91 7.19 5.70
C ASN A 400 -23.48 7.46 5.22
N VAL A 401 -22.60 6.47 5.24
CA VAL A 401 -21.17 6.65 4.91
C VAL A 401 -20.83 6.05 3.55
N ARG A 402 -20.20 6.86 2.69
CA ARG A 402 -19.58 6.47 1.40
C ARG A 402 -18.09 6.19 1.54
N GLY A 403 -17.45 6.72 2.58
CA GLY A 403 -16.07 6.43 2.92
C GLY A 403 -15.54 7.33 4.03
N LEU A 404 -14.39 6.95 4.58
CA LEU A 404 -13.60 7.78 5.48
C LEU A 404 -12.26 8.07 4.81
N GLU A 405 -12.02 9.32 4.51
CA GLU A 405 -10.78 9.75 3.89
C GLU A 405 -9.81 10.24 4.97
N LEU A 406 -8.62 9.65 5.02
CA LEU A 406 -7.53 10.05 5.90
C LEU A 406 -6.45 10.72 5.06
N ILE A 407 -6.11 11.96 5.41
CA ILE A 407 -5.11 12.78 4.72
C ILE A 407 -4.09 13.21 5.76
N ARG A 408 -2.81 12.92 5.53
CA ARG A 408 -1.74 13.44 6.39
C ARG A 408 -1.56 14.93 6.13
N GLU A 409 -1.37 15.70 7.19
CA GLU A 409 -1.05 17.13 7.12
C GLU A 409 0.45 17.32 7.36
N GLY A 410 1.13 18.01 6.43
CA GLY A 410 2.59 18.16 6.43
C GLY A 410 3.31 16.83 6.24
#